data_AF-A0A844KLC8-F1
#
_entry.id   AF-A0A844KLC8-F1
#
_cell.length_a   1.000
_cell.length_b   1.000
_cell.length_c   1.000
_cell.angle_alpha   90.00
_cell.angle_beta   90.00
_cell.angle_gamma   90.00
#
_symmetry.space_group_name_H-M   'P 1'
#
loop_
_entity.id
_entity.type
_entity.pdbx_description
1 polymer ?
#
loop_
_entity_poly.entity_id
_entity_poly.type
_entity_poly.pdbx_seq_one_letter_code
_entity_poly.pdbx_strand_id
1 'polypeptide(L)'
;MAIGALQTGYTTLYGKIAGLGTQNGQTRGSNFREHIDGTEKKAPYQHLAQNGTITYKGVTFVCDTDRNRITLGDVTDRSKCLNISLKGGGCLMVNRDNLSDLSQAITMFCPEDINRIMTAIAEDKRAQQMLLEKDEMESSVGEIITE
;
A
#
# COMPACT_ATOMS: atom_id res chain seq x y z
N MET A 1 14.91 47.87 -5.00
CA MET A 1 14.37 46.49 -5.04
C MET A 1 15.18 45.65 -4.07
N ALA A 2 14.55 45.16 -3.00
CA ALA A 2 14.95 43.96 -2.26
C ALA A 2 13.98 43.82 -1.08
N ILE A 3 13.01 42.91 -1.21
CA ILE A 3 12.14 42.48 -0.11
C ILE A 3 12.72 41.13 0.33
N GLY A 4 13.45 41.13 1.44
CA GLY A 4 14.11 39.95 2.01
C GLY A 4 13.21 39.23 3.00
N ALA A 5 13.23 37.91 2.93
CA ALA A 5 12.32 36.96 3.57
C ALA A 5 12.40 36.89 5.11
N LEU A 6 11.23 36.64 5.71
CA LEU A 6 11.08 36.15 7.07
C LEU A 6 11.34 34.63 7.09
N GLN A 7 12.33 34.18 7.88
CA GLN A 7 12.46 32.78 8.31
C GLN A 7 12.79 32.77 9.81
N THR A 8 11.74 32.70 10.63
CA THR A 8 11.77 32.25 12.02
C THR A 8 11.99 30.73 12.01
N GLY A 9 12.86 30.07 12.77
CA GLY A 9 13.58 30.43 13.98
C GLY A 9 13.27 29.40 15.07
N TYR A 10 13.91 28.21 15.06
CA TYR A 10 13.96 27.30 16.22
C TYR A 10 15.24 26.45 16.21
N THR A 11 16.24 26.84 17.00
CA THR A 11 17.35 25.97 17.40
C THR A 11 17.68 26.21 18.87
N THR A 12 18.09 25.11 19.52
CA THR A 12 18.82 24.99 20.79
C THR A 12 17.97 24.58 21.98
N LEU A 13 18.23 23.37 22.49
CA LEU A 13 18.58 23.11 23.90
C LEU A 13 18.78 21.61 24.12
N TYR A 14 19.93 21.08 23.71
CA TYR A 14 20.42 19.80 24.28
C TYR A 14 21.18 20.11 25.56
N GLY A 15 20.49 19.89 26.68
CA GLY A 15 21.01 19.94 28.03
C GLY A 15 21.79 18.67 28.40
N LYS A 16 22.96 18.92 28.98
CA LYS A 16 23.93 18.06 29.66
C LYS A 16 23.35 17.33 30.89
N ILE A 17 23.60 16.02 31.03
CA ILE A 17 23.75 15.24 32.29
C ILE A 17 24.49 13.92 31.94
N ALA A 18 25.77 13.71 32.28
CA ALA A 18 26.33 13.31 33.59
C ALA A 18 25.79 11.97 34.15
N GLY A 19 26.64 10.94 34.27
CA GLY A 19 26.34 9.78 35.11
C GLY A 19 27.08 8.48 34.73
N LEU A 20 28.12 8.15 35.50
CA LEU A 20 28.82 6.85 35.55
C LEU A 20 27.92 5.75 36.14
N GLY A 21 28.10 4.48 35.75
CA GLY A 21 27.42 3.36 36.42
C GLY A 21 27.66 1.95 35.83
N THR A 22 28.68 1.28 36.37
CA THR A 22 28.91 -0.16 36.57
C THR A 22 28.01 -1.25 35.92
N GLN A 23 28.70 -2.13 35.19
CA GLN A 23 28.58 -3.60 35.04
C GLN A 23 27.63 -4.46 35.94
N ASN A 24 27.07 -5.48 35.28
CA ASN A 24 26.54 -6.79 35.73
C ASN A 24 25.04 -6.93 36.09
N GLY A 25 24.36 -7.84 35.38
CA GLY A 25 23.05 -8.39 35.75
C GLY A 25 22.28 -8.99 34.56
N GLN A 26 22.33 -10.31 34.40
CA GLN A 26 21.45 -11.06 33.49
C GLN A 26 19.98 -10.84 33.88
N THR A 27 19.06 -10.71 32.90
CA THR A 27 17.73 -11.39 32.83
C THR A 27 16.75 -10.68 31.87
N ARG A 28 16.43 -11.38 30.76
CA ARG A 28 15.15 -11.44 30.03
C ARG A 28 14.44 -10.13 29.64
N GLY A 29 14.38 -9.88 28.33
CA GLY A 29 13.39 -8.99 27.73
C GLY A 29 13.90 -8.35 26.45
N SER A 30 14.29 -9.15 25.46
CA SER A 30 14.59 -8.67 24.11
C SER A 30 13.32 -8.21 23.43
N ASN A 31 12.87 -6.99 23.74
CA ASN A 31 11.84 -6.27 23.02
C ASN A 31 12.23 -4.78 23.00
N PHE A 32 12.15 -4.17 21.83
CA PHE A 32 12.37 -2.74 21.58
C PHE A 32 13.82 -2.24 21.58
N ARG A 33 14.54 -2.57 20.50
CA ARG A 33 15.52 -1.65 19.90
C ARG A 33 15.91 -1.99 18.46
N GLU A 34 14.91 -2.18 17.60
CA GLU A 34 15.10 -2.07 16.14
C GLU A 34 14.33 -0.84 15.64
N HIS A 35 14.89 0.34 15.90
CA HIS A 35 14.51 1.61 15.25
C HIS A 35 15.80 2.35 14.94
N ILE A 36 16.64 1.77 14.07
CA ILE A 36 17.82 2.45 13.52
C ILE A 36 18.12 1.94 12.11
N ASP A 37 17.17 2.09 11.17
CA ASP A 37 17.48 2.57 9.82
C ASP A 37 16.18 2.84 9.05
N GLY A 38 15.82 4.11 8.89
CA GLY A 38 14.65 4.53 8.11
C GLY A 38 14.83 4.41 6.59
N THR A 39 15.68 3.49 6.11
CA THR A 39 15.96 3.27 4.68
C THR A 39 15.73 1.84 4.19
N GLU A 40 15.18 0.95 5.01
CA GLU A 40 14.74 -0.35 4.49
C GLU A 40 13.42 -0.16 3.73
N LYS A 41 13.47 -0.31 2.39
CA LYS A 41 12.30 -0.42 1.52
C LYS A 41 11.52 -1.70 1.88
N LYS A 42 10.77 -1.63 2.98
CA LYS A 42 9.95 -2.75 3.45
C LYS A 42 8.59 -2.69 2.77
N ALA A 43 8.21 -3.78 2.12
CA ALA A 43 6.89 -3.91 1.52
C ALA A 43 5.80 -3.76 2.59
N PRO A 44 4.62 -3.23 2.23
CA PRO A 44 3.51 -3.13 3.17
C PRO A 44 3.18 -4.51 3.73
N TYR A 45 2.87 -4.58 5.03
CA TYR A 45 2.55 -5.83 5.73
C TYR A 45 3.65 -6.91 5.68
N GLN A 46 4.90 -6.58 5.31
CA GLN A 46 6.02 -7.53 5.26
C GLN A 46 6.27 -8.26 6.60
N HIS A 47 5.90 -7.66 7.74
CA HIS A 47 5.98 -8.32 9.04
C HIS A 47 5.09 -9.56 9.16
N LEU A 48 4.08 -9.72 8.30
CA LEU A 48 3.24 -10.92 8.18
C LEU A 48 3.79 -11.92 7.15
N ALA A 49 4.81 -11.54 6.39
CA ALA A 49 5.33 -12.36 5.31
C ALA A 49 6.27 -13.44 5.84
N GLN A 50 6.11 -14.65 5.32
CA GLN A 50 7.00 -15.76 5.52
C GLN A 50 7.74 -16.03 4.20
N ASN A 51 9.06 -15.87 4.19
CA ASN A 51 9.90 -16.03 2.99
C ASN A 51 9.46 -15.16 1.79
N GLY A 52 9.00 -13.93 2.04
CA GLY A 52 8.56 -13.00 0.99
C GLY A 52 7.11 -13.18 0.53
N THR A 53 6.34 -14.03 1.20
CA THR A 53 4.94 -14.32 0.87
C THR A 53 4.07 -14.30 2.12
N ILE A 54 2.91 -13.63 2.08
CA ILE A 54 1.94 -13.59 3.16
C ILE A 54 0.81 -14.57 2.83
N THR A 55 0.60 -15.59 3.67
CA THR A 55 -0.54 -16.50 3.53
C THR A 55 -1.56 -16.21 4.61
N TYR A 56 -2.77 -15.85 4.23
CA TYR A 56 -3.85 -15.51 5.15
C TYR A 56 -5.16 -16.16 4.70
N LYS A 57 -5.75 -17.01 5.54
CA LYS A 57 -7.00 -17.73 5.25
C LYS A 57 -7.00 -18.48 3.90
N GLY A 58 -5.85 -19.03 3.50
CA GLY A 58 -5.68 -19.74 2.21
C GLY A 58 -5.34 -18.84 1.01
N VAL A 59 -5.39 -17.52 1.20
CA VAL A 59 -5.03 -16.53 0.18
C VAL A 59 -3.56 -16.17 0.32
N THR A 60 -2.86 -16.09 -0.80
CA THR A 60 -1.41 -15.89 -0.83
C THR A 60 -1.05 -14.58 -1.53
N PHE A 61 -0.42 -13.66 -0.78
CA PHE A 61 0.10 -12.40 -1.29
C PHE A 61 1.62 -12.49 -1.43
N VAL A 62 2.15 -11.94 -2.50
CA VAL A 62 3.61 -11.87 -2.72
C VAL A 62 4.09 -10.47 -2.36
N CYS A 63 5.12 -10.39 -1.54
CA CYS A 63 5.77 -9.12 -1.20
C CYS A 63 6.83 -8.76 -2.23
N ASP A 64 6.69 -7.59 -2.84
CA ASP A 64 7.64 -6.98 -3.76
C ASP A 64 8.30 -5.81 -3.02
N THR A 65 9.43 -6.10 -2.38
CA THR A 65 10.21 -5.11 -1.60
C THR A 65 10.90 -4.08 -2.50
N ASP A 66 11.27 -4.46 -3.73
CA ASP A 66 11.89 -3.57 -4.70
C ASP A 66 10.98 -2.39 -5.06
N ARG A 67 9.69 -2.68 -5.25
CA ARG A 67 8.68 -1.69 -5.61
C ARG A 67 7.78 -1.29 -4.45
N ASN A 68 8.10 -1.74 -3.23
CA ASN A 68 7.38 -1.45 -2.01
C ASN A 68 5.86 -1.73 -2.14
N ARG A 69 5.51 -2.96 -2.49
CA ARG A 69 4.11 -3.35 -2.69
C ARG A 69 3.85 -4.81 -2.38
N ILE A 70 2.58 -5.15 -2.20
CA ILE A 70 2.12 -6.54 -2.13
C ILE A 70 1.22 -6.84 -3.31
N THR A 71 1.33 -8.03 -3.85
CA THR A 71 0.56 -8.46 -5.03
C THR A 71 -0.32 -9.65 -4.71
N LEU A 72 -1.54 -9.65 -5.23
CA LEU A 72 -2.46 -10.78 -5.15
C LEU A 72 -2.83 -11.26 -6.56
N GLY A 73 -2.57 -12.54 -6.82
CA GLY A 73 -2.83 -13.17 -8.11
C GLY A 73 -1.76 -12.87 -9.15
N ASP A 74 -2.08 -13.14 -10.42
CA ASP A 74 -1.19 -12.87 -11.55
C ASP A 74 -1.22 -11.38 -11.91
N VAL A 75 -0.10 -10.69 -11.72
CA VAL A 75 0.07 -9.26 -12.03
C VAL A 75 0.82 -8.99 -13.33
N THR A 76 0.94 -10.00 -14.19
CA THR A 76 1.58 -9.87 -15.51
C THR A 76 0.84 -8.87 -16.39
N ASP A 77 -0.51 -8.92 -16.38
CA ASP A 77 -1.36 -7.98 -17.11
C ASP A 77 -1.79 -6.82 -16.20
N ARG A 78 -1.14 -5.66 -16.38
CA ARG A 78 -1.46 -4.45 -15.61
C ARG A 78 -2.84 -3.89 -15.90
N SER A 79 -3.43 -4.18 -17.06
CA SER A 79 -4.78 -3.70 -17.41
C SER A 79 -5.85 -4.40 -16.58
N LYS A 80 -5.55 -5.61 -16.08
CA LYS A 80 -6.41 -6.38 -15.17
C LYS A 80 -6.05 -6.20 -13.71
N CYS A 81 -5.03 -5.40 -13.40
CA CYS A 81 -4.60 -5.15 -12.04
C CYS A 81 -5.20 -3.86 -11.51
N LEU A 82 -5.76 -3.94 -10.30
CA LEU A 82 -6.15 -2.78 -9.51
C LEU A 82 -5.00 -2.41 -8.57
N ASN A 83 -4.59 -1.14 -8.59
CA ASN A 83 -3.52 -0.61 -7.74
C ASN A 83 -4.11 0.29 -6.66
N ILE A 84 -3.85 -0.02 -5.39
CA ILE A 84 -4.50 0.59 -4.23
C ILE A 84 -3.43 1.06 -3.25
N SER A 85 -3.36 2.36 -3.01
CA SER A 85 -2.38 2.95 -2.09
C SER A 85 -2.77 2.71 -0.63
N LEU A 86 -1.88 2.08 0.13
CA LEU A 86 -2.10 1.74 1.55
C LEU A 86 -1.64 2.88 2.47
N LYS A 87 -2.27 3.03 3.63
CA LYS A 87 -1.98 4.09 4.62
C LYS A 87 -0.56 4.01 5.15
N GLY A 88 -0.08 2.78 5.42
CA GLY A 88 1.26 2.51 5.98
C GLY A 88 2.42 2.71 5.01
N GLY A 89 2.15 3.15 3.77
CA GLY A 89 3.12 3.22 2.70
C GLY A 89 3.04 2.02 1.77
N GLY A 90 3.56 2.19 0.55
CA GLY A 90 3.44 1.19 -0.51
C GLY A 90 2.03 1.06 -1.09
N CYS A 91 1.82 0.02 -1.88
CA CYS A 91 0.51 -0.28 -2.47
C CYS A 91 0.17 -1.77 -2.48
N LEU A 92 -1.12 -2.07 -2.56
CA LEU A 92 -1.66 -3.37 -2.90
C LEU A 92 -1.99 -3.40 -4.39
N MET A 93 -1.43 -4.36 -5.11
CA MET A 93 -1.79 -4.65 -6.48
C MET A 93 -2.57 -5.96 -6.52
N VAL A 94 -3.80 -5.95 -7.00
CA VAL A 94 -4.65 -7.14 -7.04
C VAL A 94 -5.15 -7.37 -8.45
N ASN A 95 -5.04 -8.59 -8.94
CA ASN A 95 -5.72 -8.96 -10.17
C ASN A 95 -7.24 -8.96 -9.94
N ARG A 96 -8.00 -8.31 -10.83
CA ARG A 96 -9.47 -8.25 -10.81
C ARG A 96 -10.12 -9.64 -10.81
N ASP A 97 -9.47 -10.64 -11.42
CA ASP A 97 -9.91 -12.03 -11.39
C ASP A 97 -9.83 -12.65 -9.97
N ASN A 98 -8.96 -12.10 -9.10
CA ASN A 98 -8.73 -12.55 -7.72
C ASN A 98 -9.42 -11.67 -6.66
N LEU A 99 -10.45 -10.89 -7.02
CA LEU A 99 -11.20 -10.11 -6.03
C LEU A 99 -11.96 -10.99 -5.02
N SER A 100 -12.31 -12.22 -5.40
CA SER A 100 -12.93 -13.19 -4.48
C SER A 100 -11.96 -13.57 -3.36
N ASP A 101 -10.70 -13.87 -3.72
CA ASP A 101 -9.64 -14.18 -2.76
C ASP A 101 -9.34 -12.96 -1.88
N LEU A 102 -9.28 -11.77 -2.48
CA LEU A 102 -9.12 -10.53 -1.72
C LEU A 102 -10.21 -10.36 -0.67
N SER A 103 -11.47 -10.67 -1.00
CA SER A 103 -12.60 -10.57 -0.07
C SER A 103 -12.43 -11.50 1.15
N GLN A 104 -11.86 -12.69 0.98
CA GLN A 104 -11.60 -13.60 2.11
C GLN A 104 -10.48 -13.08 3.02
N ALA A 105 -9.46 -12.46 2.42
CA ALA A 105 -8.31 -11.92 3.13
C ALA A 105 -8.43 -10.45 3.53
N ILE A 106 -9.55 -9.79 3.22
CA ILE A 106 -9.73 -8.35 3.48
C ILE A 106 -9.55 -8.00 4.96
N THR A 107 -9.88 -8.93 5.86
CA THR A 107 -9.77 -8.72 7.31
C THR A 107 -8.33 -8.71 7.82
N MET A 108 -7.35 -9.00 6.97
CA MET A 108 -5.91 -8.84 7.27
C MET A 108 -5.52 -7.36 7.34
N PHE A 109 -6.22 -6.50 6.61
CA PHE A 109 -5.93 -5.08 6.49
C PHE A 109 -6.51 -4.28 7.65
N CYS A 110 -5.87 -3.15 7.97
CA CYS A 110 -6.45 -2.18 8.90
C CYS A 110 -7.75 -1.58 8.33
N PRO A 111 -8.71 -1.14 9.18
CA PRO A 111 -9.98 -0.58 8.73
C PRO A 111 -9.85 0.57 7.70
N GLU A 112 -8.81 1.40 7.83
CA GLU A 112 -8.56 2.47 6.87
C GLU A 112 -8.10 1.95 5.50
N ASP A 113 -7.29 0.90 5.49
CA ASP A 113 -6.86 0.23 4.25
C ASP A 113 -8.02 -0.54 3.62
N ILE A 114 -8.85 -1.20 4.43
CA ILE A 114 -10.09 -1.84 3.96
C ILE A 114 -10.97 -0.81 3.24
N ASN A 115 -11.19 0.37 3.82
CA ASN A 115 -12.01 1.40 3.19
C ASN A 115 -11.42 1.84 1.85
N ARG A 116 -10.10 2.08 1.78
CA ARG A 116 -9.40 2.42 0.53
C ARG A 116 -9.54 1.34 -0.53
N ILE A 117 -9.42 0.07 -0.12
CA ILE A 117 -9.59 -1.09 -1.01
C ILE A 117 -11.00 -1.14 -1.56
N MET A 118 -12.01 -1.01 -0.70
CA MET A 118 -13.42 -1.03 -1.09
C MET A 118 -13.76 0.13 -2.03
N THR A 119 -13.27 1.34 -1.75
CA THR A 119 -13.44 2.50 -2.64
C THR A 119 -12.79 2.24 -4.00
N ALA A 120 -11.55 1.77 -4.03
CA ALA A 120 -10.84 1.51 -5.29
C ALA A 120 -11.57 0.46 -6.15
N ILE A 121 -12.10 -0.61 -5.54
CA ILE A 121 -12.89 -1.64 -6.25
C ILE A 121 -14.19 -1.03 -6.81
N ALA A 122 -14.87 -0.18 -6.03
CA ALA A 122 -16.11 0.44 -6.47
C ALA A 122 -15.88 1.44 -7.62
N GLU A 123 -14.81 2.24 -7.54
CA GLU A 123 -14.42 3.17 -8.60
C GLU A 123 -14.01 2.43 -9.88
N ASP A 124 -13.26 1.33 -9.75
CA ASP A 124 -12.84 0.49 -10.87
C ASP A 124 -14.05 -0.10 -11.61
N LYS A 125 -15.03 -0.64 -10.87
CA LYS A 125 -16.28 -1.13 -11.45
C LYS A 125 -17.08 -0.05 -12.17
N ARG A 126 -17.17 1.16 -11.57
CA ARG A 126 -17.84 2.30 -12.21
C ARG A 126 -17.15 2.71 -13.50
N ALA A 127 -15.81 2.77 -13.50
CA ALA A 127 -15.04 3.13 -14.69
C ALA A 127 -15.26 2.12 -15.83
N GLN A 128 -15.28 0.81 -15.52
CA GLN A 128 -15.59 -0.24 -16.50
C GLN A 128 -17.00 -0.11 -17.07
N GLN A 129 -17.99 0.19 -16.22
CA GLN A 129 -19.37 0.37 -16.66
C GLN A 129 -19.50 1.59 -17.61
N MET A 130 -18.90 2.72 -17.26
CA MET A 130 -18.92 3.92 -18.10
C MET A 130 -18.21 3.74 -19.45
N LEU A 131 -17.22 2.86 -19.52
CA LEU A 131 -16.54 2.49 -20.77
C LEU A 131 -17.47 1.66 -21.66
N LEU A 132 -18.18 0.67 -21.10
CA LEU A 132 -19.17 -0.11 -21.85
C LEU A 132 -20.30 0.77 -22.40
N GLU A 133 -20.87 1.64 -21.56
CA GLU A 133 -21.99 2.50 -21.95
C GLU A 133 -21.62 3.46 -23.10
N LYS A 134 -20.36 3.89 -23.19
CA LYS A 134 -19.87 4.72 -24.29
C LYS A 134 -19.73 3.94 -25.60
N ASP A 135 -19.23 2.71 -25.52
CA ASP A 135 -19.05 1.85 -26.69
C ASP A 135 -20.41 1.46 -27.32
N GLU A 136 -21.42 1.20 -26.48
CA GLU A 136 -22.79 0.89 -26.92
C GLU A 136 -23.47 2.08 -27.62
N MET A 137 -23.13 3.32 -27.26
CA MET A 137 -23.65 4.51 -27.95
C MET A 137 -22.95 4.75 -29.30
N GLU A 138 -21.67 4.42 -29.46
CA GLU A 138 -20.98 4.53 -30.75
C GLU A 138 -21.38 3.42 -31.74
N SER A 139 -21.66 2.21 -31.26
CA SER A 139 -22.06 1.10 -32.13
C SER A 139 -23.46 1.25 -32.77
N SER A 140 -24.31 2.14 -32.25
CA SER A 140 -25.68 2.37 -32.76
C SER A 140 -25.76 3.49 -33.82
N VAL A 141 -24.70 4.28 -34.00
CA VAL A 141 -24.65 5.38 -34.99
C VAL A 141 -24.10 4.94 -36.35
N GLY A 142 -23.55 3.72 -36.46
CA GLY A 142 -22.92 3.20 -37.67
C GLY A 142 -23.84 2.54 -38.71
N GLU A 143 -25.11 2.30 -38.41
CA GLU A 143 -26.02 1.53 -39.29
C GLU A 143 -27.15 2.41 -39.86
N ILE A 144 -26.83 3.53 -40.52
CA ILE A 144 -27.85 4.28 -41.27
C ILE A 144 -27.34 4.96 -42.55
N ILE A 145 -26.41 4.41 -43.33
CA ILE A 145 -26.18 4.93 -44.69
C ILE A 145 -25.66 3.85 -45.66
N THR A 146 -26.55 3.02 -46.21
CA THR A 146 -26.49 2.55 -47.61
C THR A 146 -27.76 1.77 -47.93
N GLU A 147 -28.71 2.39 -48.61
CA GLU A 147 -29.36 1.92 -49.86
C GLU A 147 -30.36 2.97 -50.37
#